data_AF-A0A2N1RAV5-F1
#
_entry.id   AF-A0A2N1RAV5-F1
#
_cell.length_a   1.000
_cell.length_b   1.000
_cell.length_c   1.000
_cell.angle_alpha   90.00
_cell.angle_beta   90.00
_cell.angle_gamma   90.00
#
_symmetry.space_group_name_H-M   'P 1'
#
loop_
_entity.id
_entity.type
_entity.pdbx_description
1 polymer ?
#
loop_
_entity_poly.entity_id
_entity_poly.type
_entity_poly.pdbx_seq_one_letter_code
_entity_poly.pdbx_strand_id
1 'polypeptide(L)'
;MKPMKTYKPTPFMAKDSTYDKDKADRAVQFIQSLRHTKGVWAGKPFLLLPWQERIIRDLFGIVKPDGYRQFNTAYIEIPKKNGKSELAAAVALLLTCADFEERAEVYGCAADRQQASIVFEVAADMVRMCPSLNRRVKILAATKRIVYQPTNSFYQVLSAEAYSKHGFNIHGVVFDELHTQPNRKLFDVMTK
;
A
#
# COMPACT_ATOMS: atom_id res chain seq x y z
N MET A 1 -4.27 -15.83 -14.67
CA MET A 1 -5.53 -15.45 -13.98
C MET A 1 -6.30 -14.52 -14.89
N LYS A 2 -7.63 -14.65 -15.00
CA LYS A 2 -8.45 -13.77 -15.84
C LYS A 2 -8.79 -12.50 -15.05
N PRO A 3 -8.66 -11.29 -15.64
CA PRO A 3 -9.07 -10.05 -15.00
C PRO A 3 -10.56 -10.10 -14.63
N MET A 4 -10.95 -9.40 -13.56
CA MET A 4 -12.33 -9.40 -13.09
C MET A 4 -13.27 -8.85 -14.17
N LYS A 5 -14.14 -9.72 -14.72
CA LYS A 5 -14.98 -9.39 -15.89
C LYS A 5 -16.13 -8.42 -15.60
N THR A 6 -16.61 -8.38 -14.37
CA THR A 6 -17.73 -7.53 -13.93
C THR A 6 -17.48 -7.04 -12.51
N TYR A 7 -16.97 -5.82 -12.38
CA TYR A 7 -16.88 -5.13 -11.09
C TYR A 7 -18.24 -4.48 -10.77
N LYS A 8 -18.71 -4.66 -9.53
CA LYS A 8 -19.83 -3.91 -8.96
C LYS A 8 -19.31 -3.16 -7.73
N PRO A 9 -19.50 -1.83 -7.64
CA PRO A 9 -19.11 -1.06 -6.46
C PRO A 9 -19.72 -1.63 -5.18
N THR A 10 -18.98 -1.49 -4.09
CA THR A 10 -19.44 -1.87 -2.76
C THR A 10 -20.76 -1.18 -2.37
N PRO A 11 -21.69 -1.86 -1.67
CA PRO A 11 -22.93 -1.24 -1.19
C PRO A 11 -22.70 -0.10 -0.19
N PHE A 12 -21.47 0.05 0.33
CA PHE A 12 -21.08 1.12 1.24
C PHE A 12 -20.70 2.43 0.52
N MET A 13 -20.79 2.50 -0.81
CA MET A 13 -20.62 3.74 -1.56
C MET A 13 -21.71 4.74 -1.16
N ALA A 14 -21.30 5.96 -0.78
CA ALA A 14 -22.21 7.03 -0.41
C ALA A 14 -23.01 7.47 -1.64
N LYS A 15 -24.21 8.01 -1.42
CA LYS A 15 -25.15 8.36 -2.50
C LYS A 15 -24.60 9.41 -3.47
N ASP A 16 -23.78 10.32 -2.95
CA ASP A 16 -23.14 11.41 -3.69
C ASP A 16 -21.77 11.01 -4.28
N SER A 17 -21.24 9.86 -3.89
CA SER A 17 -19.99 9.33 -4.42
C SER A 17 -20.20 8.58 -5.72
N THR A 18 -19.15 8.50 -6.53
CA THR A 18 -19.16 7.89 -7.85
C THR A 18 -18.00 6.90 -7.99
N TYR A 19 -18.13 5.96 -8.93
CA TYR A 19 -17.04 5.04 -9.27
C TYR A 19 -16.26 5.58 -10.46
N ASP A 20 -15.04 6.02 -10.20
CA ASP A 20 -14.04 6.41 -11.20
C ASP A 20 -13.25 5.17 -11.64
N LYS A 21 -13.63 4.65 -12.81
CA LYS A 21 -13.01 3.46 -13.39
C LYS A 21 -11.53 3.69 -13.73
N ASP A 22 -11.16 4.89 -14.18
CA ASP A 22 -9.80 5.16 -14.63
C ASP A 22 -8.83 5.21 -13.44
N LYS A 23 -9.25 5.81 -12.31
CA LYS A 23 -8.47 5.75 -11.06
C LYS A 23 -8.32 4.31 -10.56
N ALA A 24 -9.40 3.53 -10.57
CA ALA A 24 -9.37 2.13 -10.15
C ALA A 24 -8.44 1.28 -11.05
N ASP A 25 -8.55 1.43 -12.37
CA ASP A 25 -7.74 0.69 -13.33
C ASP A 25 -6.26 1.07 -13.24
N ARG A 26 -5.93 2.35 -13.00
CA ARG A 26 -4.54 2.78 -12.74
C ARG A 26 -3.94 2.09 -11.52
N ALA A 27 -4.68 2.04 -10.41
CA ALA A 27 -4.22 1.37 -9.18
C ALA A 27 -4.00 -0.14 -9.41
N VAL A 28 -4.95 -0.82 -10.06
CA VAL A 28 -4.85 -2.23 -10.40
C VAL A 28 -3.69 -2.50 -11.36
N GLN A 29 -3.54 -1.69 -12.42
CA GLN A 29 -2.46 -1.84 -13.39
C GLN A 29 -1.08 -1.59 -12.77
N PHE A 30 -0.96 -0.61 -11.88
CA PHE A 30 0.28 -0.37 -11.15
C PHE A 30 0.69 -1.61 -10.36
N ILE A 31 -0.21 -2.17 -9.53
CA ILE A 31 0.10 -3.36 -8.73
C ILE A 31 0.44 -4.56 -9.63
N GLN A 32 -0.32 -4.78 -10.71
CA GLN A 32 -0.08 -5.89 -11.63
C GLN A 32 1.17 -5.71 -12.51
N SER A 33 1.75 -4.51 -12.56
CA SER A 33 3.06 -4.27 -13.18
C SER A 33 4.24 -4.71 -12.29
N LEU A 34 3.99 -4.94 -11.00
CA LEU A 34 4.97 -5.49 -10.06
C LEU A 34 5.09 -7.01 -10.24
N ARG A 35 6.08 -7.59 -9.57
CA ARG A 35 6.35 -9.02 -9.58
C ARG A 35 6.33 -9.58 -8.18
N HIS A 36 5.90 -10.83 -8.04
CA HIS A 36 6.03 -11.57 -6.80
C HIS A 36 7.51 -11.75 -6.43
N THR A 37 7.83 -11.62 -5.14
CA THR A 37 9.22 -11.62 -4.67
C THR A 37 9.68 -12.97 -4.13
N LYS A 38 8.74 -13.81 -3.66
CA LYS A 38 9.05 -15.02 -2.89
C LYS A 38 8.40 -16.30 -3.44
N GLY A 39 9.03 -17.43 -3.09
CA GLY A 39 8.51 -18.77 -3.31
C GLY A 39 8.44 -19.16 -4.79
N VAL A 40 7.56 -20.11 -5.11
CA VAL A 40 7.37 -20.63 -6.48
C VAL A 40 6.91 -19.56 -7.49
N TRP A 41 6.41 -18.43 -6.99
CA TRP A 41 5.92 -17.32 -7.80
C TRP A 41 6.97 -16.24 -8.03
N ALA A 42 8.17 -16.35 -7.45
CA ALA A 42 9.22 -15.33 -7.58
C ALA A 42 9.48 -14.97 -9.05
N GLY A 43 9.50 -13.66 -9.33
CA GLY A 43 9.70 -13.10 -10.67
C GLY A 43 8.48 -13.18 -11.60
N LYS A 44 7.39 -13.84 -11.22
CA LYS A 44 6.13 -13.84 -11.99
C LYS A 44 5.36 -12.54 -11.76
N PRO A 45 4.57 -12.06 -12.75
CA PRO A 45 3.72 -10.89 -12.58
C PRO A 45 2.77 -11.06 -11.39
N PHE A 46 2.61 -10.00 -10.59
CA PHE A 46 1.69 -10.01 -9.45
C PHE A 46 0.26 -9.75 -9.91
N LEU A 47 -0.40 -10.79 -10.43
CA LEU A 47 -1.81 -10.71 -10.81
C LEU A 47 -2.69 -10.75 -9.56
N LEU A 48 -3.51 -9.71 -9.38
CA LEU A 48 -4.40 -9.60 -8.21
C LEU A 48 -5.48 -10.69 -8.28
N LEU A 49 -5.70 -11.39 -7.17
CA LEU A 49 -6.86 -12.29 -7.02
C LEU A 49 -8.14 -11.46 -7.08
N PRO A 50 -9.29 -12.02 -7.52
CA PRO A 50 -10.53 -11.25 -7.65
C PRO A 50 -10.93 -10.49 -6.39
N TRP A 51 -10.70 -11.07 -5.20
CA TRP A 51 -10.96 -10.40 -3.93
C TRP A 51 -9.96 -9.26 -3.63
N GLN A 52 -8.69 -9.41 -4.00
CA GLN A 52 -7.68 -8.35 -3.85
C GLN A 52 -7.99 -7.20 -4.80
N GLU A 53 -8.30 -7.53 -6.07
CA GLU A 53 -8.68 -6.54 -7.07
C GLU A 53 -9.91 -5.75 -6.63
N ARG A 54 -10.92 -6.41 -6.05
CA ARG A 54 -12.09 -5.75 -5.49
C ARG A 54 -11.74 -4.73 -4.41
N ILE A 55 -10.88 -5.09 -3.46
CA ILE A 55 -10.43 -4.18 -2.40
C ILE A 55 -9.74 -2.95 -3.00
N ILE A 56 -8.81 -3.16 -3.94
CA ILE A 56 -8.09 -2.05 -4.59
C ILE A 56 -9.06 -1.16 -5.37
N ARG A 57 -10.02 -1.73 -6.10
CA ARG A 57 -11.02 -0.96 -6.85
C ARG A 57 -11.94 -0.17 -5.94
N ASP A 58 -12.38 -0.75 -4.83
CA ASP A 58 -13.22 -0.04 -3.85
C ASP A 58 -12.45 1.13 -3.22
N LEU A 59 -11.18 0.93 -2.83
CA LEU A 59 -10.37 1.95 -2.17
C LEU A 59 -9.94 3.09 -3.10
N PHE A 60 -9.49 2.76 -4.31
CA PHE A 60 -8.90 3.74 -5.24
C PHE A 60 -9.88 4.24 -6.31
N GLY A 61 -11.01 3.56 -6.50
CA GLY A 61 -12.00 3.91 -7.52
C GLY A 61 -13.21 4.68 -7.01
N ILE A 62 -13.57 4.58 -5.73
CA ILE A 62 -14.77 5.24 -5.21
C ILE A 62 -14.40 6.63 -4.69
N VAL A 63 -14.94 7.65 -5.34
CA VAL A 63 -14.59 9.06 -5.12
C VAL A 63 -15.80 9.91 -4.76
N LYS A 64 -15.58 10.88 -3.90
CA LYS A 64 -16.54 11.92 -3.52
C LYS A 64 -16.64 12.99 -4.63
N PRO A 65 -17.64 13.89 -4.59
CA PRO A 65 -17.77 14.98 -5.57
C PRO A 65 -16.56 15.92 -5.65
N ASP A 66 -15.80 16.05 -4.57
CA ASP A 66 -14.56 16.84 -4.50
C ASP A 66 -13.35 16.15 -5.17
N GLY A 67 -13.52 14.93 -5.68
CA GLY A 67 -12.48 14.15 -6.34
C GLY A 67 -11.60 13.31 -5.41
N TYR A 68 -11.77 13.43 -4.08
CA TYR A 68 -11.04 12.63 -3.10
C TYR A 68 -11.67 11.24 -2.92
N ARG A 69 -10.87 10.28 -2.46
CA ARG A 69 -11.35 8.93 -2.14
C ARG A 69 -12.42 8.98 -1.05
N GLN A 70 -13.48 8.19 -1.21
CA GLN A 70 -14.46 8.00 -0.14
C GLN A 70 -13.87 7.20 1.01
N PHE A 71 -13.19 6.08 0.69
CA PHE A 71 -12.57 5.20 1.67
C PHE A 71 -11.12 5.57 1.89
N ASN A 72 -10.82 6.08 3.08
CA ASN A 72 -9.45 6.39 3.53
C ASN A 72 -8.83 5.27 4.39
N THR A 73 -9.64 4.31 4.84
CA THR A 73 -9.22 3.24 5.75
C THR A 73 -9.76 1.90 5.26
N ALA A 74 -8.89 0.88 5.24
CA ALA A 74 -9.25 -0.50 4.93
C ALA A 74 -8.82 -1.41 6.08
N TYR A 75 -9.76 -2.13 6.68
CA TYR A 75 -9.47 -3.20 7.62
C TYR A 75 -9.72 -4.55 6.93
N ILE A 76 -8.71 -5.41 6.90
CA ILE A 76 -8.76 -6.65 6.14
C ILE A 76 -8.13 -7.78 6.97
N GLU A 77 -8.89 -8.84 7.19
CA GLU A 77 -8.42 -10.06 7.84
C GLU A 77 -8.03 -11.09 6.79
N ILE A 78 -6.73 -11.41 6.71
CA ILE A 78 -6.18 -12.32 5.70
C ILE A 78 -5.46 -13.46 6.42
N PRO A 79 -5.80 -14.74 6.18
CA PRO A 79 -5.12 -15.87 6.79
C PRO A 79 -3.66 -15.96 6.33
N LYS A 80 -2.81 -16.57 7.16
CA LYS A 80 -1.37 -16.75 6.87
C LYS A 80 -1.17 -17.42 5.49
N LYS A 81 -0.08 -17.03 4.81
CA LYS A 81 0.33 -17.52 3.48
C LYS A 81 -0.58 -17.14 2.29
N ASN A 82 -1.49 -16.18 2.45
CA ASN A 82 -2.35 -15.68 1.35
C ASN A 82 -1.84 -14.38 0.69
N GLY A 83 -0.51 -14.17 0.66
CA GLY A 83 0.08 -13.01 -0.03
C GLY A 83 -0.20 -11.65 0.64
N LYS A 84 -0.49 -11.63 1.94
CA LYS A 84 -0.75 -10.40 2.72
C LYS A 84 0.39 -9.39 2.61
N SER A 85 1.63 -9.79 2.92
CA SER A 85 2.80 -8.90 2.87
C SER A 85 3.11 -8.41 1.45
N GLU A 86 2.83 -9.23 0.44
CA GLU A 86 2.98 -8.84 -0.98
C GLU A 86 1.97 -7.74 -1.34
N LEU A 87 0.69 -7.93 -1.00
CA LEU A 87 -0.34 -6.92 -1.23
C LEU A 87 -0.05 -5.63 -0.45
N ALA A 88 0.37 -5.74 0.81
CA ALA A 88 0.73 -4.61 1.66
C ALA A 88 1.91 -3.79 1.07
N ALA A 89 2.95 -4.47 0.58
CA ALA A 89 4.08 -3.85 -0.08
C ALA A 89 3.68 -3.15 -1.39
N ALA A 90 2.83 -3.79 -2.20
CA ALA A 90 2.33 -3.21 -3.44
C ALA A 90 1.49 -1.94 -3.19
N VAL A 91 0.63 -1.95 -2.16
CA VAL A 91 -0.13 -0.76 -1.75
C VAL A 91 0.79 0.35 -1.23
N ALA A 92 1.80 0.03 -0.42
CA ALA A 92 2.79 1.02 0.04
C ALA A 92 3.50 1.69 -1.15
N LEU A 93 3.92 0.91 -2.15
CA LEU A 93 4.56 1.43 -3.36
C LEU A 93 3.60 2.25 -4.22
N LEU A 94 2.33 1.84 -4.32
CA LEU A 94 1.29 2.57 -5.04
C LEU A 94 1.12 3.97 -4.44
N LEU A 95 0.91 4.04 -3.12
CA LEU A 95 0.78 5.30 -2.37
C LEU A 95 2.01 6.20 -2.51
N THR A 96 3.20 5.58 -2.57
CA THR A 96 4.48 6.32 -2.66
C THR A 96 4.78 6.83 -4.08
N CYS A 97 4.50 6.03 -5.11
CA CYS A 97 5.01 6.26 -6.47
C CYS A 97 3.95 6.68 -7.49
N ALA A 98 2.68 6.37 -7.24
CA ALA A 98 1.64 6.37 -8.27
C ALA A 98 0.28 6.91 -7.78
N ASP A 99 0.25 7.55 -6.62
CA ASP A 99 -0.94 8.18 -6.06
C ASP A 99 -1.01 9.70 -6.27
N PHE A 100 -0.05 10.23 -7.04
CA PHE A 100 0.02 11.62 -7.51
C PHE A 100 0.09 12.69 -6.40
N GLU A 101 0.58 12.32 -5.21
CA GLU A 101 0.84 13.24 -4.11
C GLU A 101 2.32 13.65 -4.09
N GLU A 102 2.57 14.96 -4.02
CA GLU A 102 3.91 15.53 -3.88
C GLU A 102 4.41 15.36 -2.45
N ARG A 103 5.63 14.85 -2.29
CA ARG A 103 6.28 14.60 -0.98
C ARG A 103 5.46 13.72 -0.04
N ALA A 104 4.73 12.75 -0.60
CA ALA A 104 3.93 11.81 0.17
C ALA A 104 4.77 11.06 1.22
N GLU A 105 4.32 11.11 2.48
CA GLU A 105 4.91 10.33 3.58
C GLU A 105 4.09 9.07 3.81
N VAL A 106 4.64 7.92 3.43
CA VAL A 106 4.02 6.61 3.60
C VAL A 106 4.77 5.81 4.65
N TYR A 107 4.04 5.23 5.60
CA TYR A 107 4.64 4.54 6.75
C TYR A 107 4.21 3.09 6.87
N GLY A 108 5.19 2.24 7.18
CA GLY A 108 4.98 0.82 7.50
C GLY A 108 5.05 0.61 9.01
N CYS A 109 3.99 0.06 9.58
CA CYS A 109 3.84 -0.18 11.01
C CYS A 109 3.49 -1.64 11.29
N ALA A 110 3.98 -2.19 12.39
CA ALA A 110 3.60 -3.49 12.94
C ALA A 110 3.89 -3.51 14.45
N ALA A 111 3.46 -4.58 15.15
CA ALA A 111 3.71 -4.67 16.60
C ALA A 111 5.20 -4.89 16.89
N ASP A 112 5.85 -5.62 16.00
CA ASP A 112 7.29 -5.84 16.00
C ASP A 112 7.90 -5.20 14.75
N ARG A 113 8.96 -4.42 14.93
CA ARG A 113 9.70 -3.79 13.83
C ARG A 113 10.21 -4.82 12.83
N GLN A 114 10.56 -6.04 13.27
CA GLN A 114 10.98 -7.09 12.35
C GLN A 114 9.85 -7.47 11.39
N GLN A 115 8.60 -7.52 11.85
CA GLN A 115 7.44 -7.78 10.99
C GLN A 115 7.22 -6.67 9.96
N ALA A 116 7.27 -5.40 10.38
CA ALA A 116 7.17 -4.28 9.44
C ALA A 116 8.33 -4.27 8.41
N SER A 117 9.49 -4.80 8.81
CA SER A 117 10.64 -4.96 7.91
C SER A 117 10.39 -5.97 6.80
N ILE A 118 9.56 -7.00 7.04
CA ILE A 118 9.21 -7.99 6.00
C ILE A 118 8.50 -7.29 4.84
N VAL A 119 7.56 -6.39 5.12
CA VAL A 119 6.85 -5.61 4.09
C VAL A 119 7.82 -4.70 3.34
N PHE A 120 8.79 -4.10 4.05
CA PHE A 120 9.84 -3.30 3.42
C PHE A 120 10.74 -4.09 2.48
N GLU A 121 11.26 -5.23 2.89
CA GLU A 121 12.13 -6.03 2.03
C GLU A 121 11.38 -6.48 0.77
N VAL A 122 10.11 -6.86 0.92
CA VAL A 122 9.23 -7.20 -0.21
C VAL A 122 9.06 -5.99 -1.15
N ALA A 123 8.78 -4.79 -0.62
CA ALA A 123 8.67 -3.59 -1.45
C ALA A 123 9.99 -3.24 -2.15
N ALA A 124 11.12 -3.36 -1.46
CA ALA A 124 12.45 -3.13 -2.01
C ALA A 124 12.76 -4.10 -3.15
N ASP A 125 12.41 -5.38 -2.99
CA ASP A 125 12.59 -6.40 -4.03
C ASP A 125 11.67 -6.16 -5.23
N MET A 126 10.40 -5.77 -5.02
CA MET A 126 9.50 -5.36 -6.11
C MET A 126 10.08 -4.21 -6.93
N VAL A 127 10.69 -3.21 -6.26
CA VAL A 127 11.37 -2.09 -6.93
C VAL A 127 12.56 -2.59 -7.74
N ARG A 128 13.43 -3.41 -7.16
CA ARG A 128 14.61 -3.97 -7.85
C ARG A 128 14.22 -4.79 -9.08
N MET A 129 13.11 -5.53 -9.00
CA MET A 129 12.58 -6.34 -10.10
C MET A 129 11.83 -5.53 -11.18
N CYS A 130 11.59 -4.23 -10.95
CA CYS A 130 10.88 -3.35 -11.88
C CYS A 130 11.82 -2.26 -12.43
N PRO A 131 12.38 -2.42 -13.65
CA PRO A 131 13.38 -1.50 -14.20
C PRO A 131 12.93 -0.03 -14.29
N SER A 132 11.62 0.22 -14.44
CA SER A 132 11.08 1.58 -14.48
C SER A 132 11.04 2.22 -13.09
N LEU A 133 10.78 1.45 -12.02
CA LEU A 133 10.84 1.94 -10.64
C LEU A 133 12.28 2.04 -10.15
N ASN A 134 13.11 1.03 -10.41
CA ASN A 134 14.50 0.99 -9.97
C ASN A 134 15.34 2.20 -10.42
N ARG A 135 15.01 2.79 -11.58
CA ARG A 135 15.67 4.02 -12.08
C ARG A 135 15.23 5.31 -11.39
N ARG A 136 14.08 5.32 -10.72
CA ARG A 136 13.45 6.50 -10.11
C ARG A 136 13.39 6.43 -8.58
N VAL A 137 13.79 5.29 -8.02
CA VAL A 137 13.64 4.99 -6.61
C VAL A 137 15.00 4.73 -5.99
N LYS A 138 15.28 5.39 -4.86
CA LYS A 138 16.46 5.14 -4.03
C LYS A 138 16.07 4.32 -2.81
N ILE A 139 16.66 3.14 -2.65
CA ILE A 139 16.45 2.26 -1.50
C ILE A 139 17.57 2.51 -0.48
N LEU A 140 17.19 2.95 0.72
CA LEU A 140 18.08 3.12 1.87
C LEU A 140 17.82 1.99 2.87
N ALA A 141 18.50 0.85 2.68
CA ALA A 141 18.28 -0.35 3.47
C ALA A 141 18.58 -0.16 4.97
N ALA A 142 19.64 0.60 5.31
CA ALA A 142 20.04 0.85 6.70
C ALA A 142 18.93 1.51 7.53
N THR A 143 18.22 2.46 6.93
CA THR A 143 17.10 3.14 7.58
C THR A 143 15.77 2.46 7.28
N LYS A 144 15.69 1.50 6.36
CA LYS A 144 14.44 0.91 5.83
C LYS A 144 13.53 1.96 5.17
N ARG A 145 14.13 2.76 4.28
CA ARG A 145 13.45 3.80 3.49
C ARG A 145 13.50 3.52 2.00
N ILE A 146 12.39 3.75 1.32
CA ILE A 146 12.30 3.78 -0.14
C ILE A 146 11.92 5.22 -0.51
N VAL A 147 12.73 5.90 -1.33
CA VAL A 147 12.49 7.28 -1.74
C VAL A 147 12.18 7.31 -3.23
N TYR A 148 11.01 7.79 -3.61
CA TYR A 148 10.62 8.05 -4.98
C TYR A 148 11.06 9.47 -5.35
N GLN A 149 12.09 9.57 -6.19
CA GLN A 149 12.77 10.84 -6.48
C GLN A 149 11.89 11.87 -7.22
N PRO A 150 11.01 11.49 -8.17
CA PRO A 150 10.24 12.46 -8.96
C PRO A 150 9.37 13.42 -8.14
N THR A 151 8.73 12.92 -7.08
CA THR A 151 7.87 13.73 -6.19
C THR A 151 8.51 13.93 -4.81
N ASN A 152 9.72 13.41 -4.60
CA ASN A 152 10.39 13.33 -3.30
C ASN A 152 9.53 12.65 -2.20
N SER A 153 8.64 11.74 -2.61
CA SER A 153 7.82 10.91 -1.71
C SER A 153 8.65 9.76 -1.12
N PHE A 154 8.20 9.18 -0.01
CA PHE A 154 8.89 8.03 0.59
C PHE A 154 7.96 7.03 1.27
N TYR A 155 8.42 5.78 1.30
CA TYR A 155 7.93 4.74 2.20
C TYR A 155 9.00 4.43 3.26
N GLN A 156 8.61 4.40 4.53
CA GLN A 156 9.52 4.21 5.67
C GLN A 156 8.91 3.30 6.74
N VAL A 157 9.65 2.30 7.18
CA VAL A 157 9.27 1.52 8.38
C VAL A 157 9.58 2.32 9.63
N LEU A 158 8.59 2.53 10.48
CA LEU A 158 8.82 3.26 11.73
C LEU A 158 9.59 2.41 12.75
N SER A 159 10.51 3.07 13.46
CA SER A 159 11.17 2.49 14.63
C SER A 159 10.32 2.74 15.88
N ALA A 160 10.59 1.97 16.94
CA ALA A 160 9.91 2.14 18.23
C ALA A 160 10.08 3.56 18.83
N GLU A 161 11.18 4.22 18.50
CA GLU A 161 11.49 5.59 18.96
C GLU A 161 10.77 6.67 18.16
N ALA A 162 10.35 6.38 16.93
CA ALA A 162 9.63 7.33 16.09
C ALA A 162 8.20 7.59 16.62
N TYR A 163 7.68 6.71 17.48
CA TYR A 163 6.34 6.82 18.08
C TYR A 163 6.17 8.04 19.01
N SER A 164 7.26 8.60 19.52
CA SER A 164 7.24 9.79 20.38
C SER A 164 7.30 11.12 19.61
N LYS A 165 7.50 11.07 18.28
CA LYS A 165 7.59 12.28 17.45
C LYS A 165 6.20 12.67 16.94
N HIS A 166 5.61 13.67 17.57
CA HIS A 166 4.42 14.35 17.05
C HIS A 166 4.82 15.19 15.81
N GLY A 167 4.11 15.05 14.69
CA GLY A 167 4.29 15.92 13.51
C GLY A 167 4.50 15.25 12.15
N PHE A 168 4.09 13.99 11.96
CA PHE A 168 4.11 13.36 10.63
C PHE A 168 3.00 13.93 9.72
N ASN A 169 3.32 14.20 8.45
CA ASN A 169 2.34 14.60 7.44
C ASN A 169 1.95 13.37 6.62
N ILE A 170 1.12 12.52 7.21
CA ILE A 170 0.87 11.16 6.74
C ILE A 170 -0.01 11.19 5.49
N HIS A 171 0.54 10.70 4.37
CA HIS A 171 -0.24 10.41 3.17
C HIS A 171 -0.87 9.02 3.23
N GLY A 172 -0.16 8.05 3.82
CA GLY A 172 -0.66 6.68 3.92
C GLY A 172 0.06 5.82 4.95
N VAL A 173 -0.68 4.85 5.50
CA VAL A 173 -0.14 3.90 6.49
C VAL A 173 -0.50 2.49 6.08
N VAL A 174 0.50 1.62 6.06
CA VAL A 174 0.32 0.18 5.95
C VAL A 174 0.60 -0.42 7.31
N PHE A 175 -0.47 -0.88 7.95
CA PHE A 175 -0.42 -1.43 9.30
C PHE A 175 -0.56 -2.95 9.25
N ASP A 176 0.55 -3.66 9.45
CA ASP A 176 0.57 -5.12 9.47
C ASP A 176 0.33 -5.68 10.88
N GLU A 177 -0.29 -6.84 10.95
CA GLU A 177 -0.55 -7.60 12.19
C GLU A 177 -1.24 -6.78 13.30
N LEU A 178 -2.25 -5.97 12.97
CA LEU A 178 -2.96 -5.09 13.93
C LEU A 178 -3.44 -5.82 15.20
N HIS A 179 -3.91 -7.07 15.07
CA HIS A 179 -4.40 -7.87 16.20
C HIS A 179 -3.32 -8.22 17.24
N THR A 180 -2.04 -8.10 16.89
CA THR A 180 -0.90 -8.36 17.78
C THR A 180 -0.45 -7.12 18.56
N GLN A 181 -1.07 -5.96 18.30
CA GLN A 181 -0.71 -4.72 18.98
C GLN A 181 -1.02 -4.79 20.48
N PRO A 182 -0.08 -4.37 21.35
CA PRO A 182 -0.30 -4.41 22.80
C PRO A 182 -1.35 -3.39 23.26
N ASN A 183 -1.54 -2.29 22.50
CA ASN A 183 -2.53 -1.26 22.77
C ASN A 183 -2.79 -0.41 21.51
N ARG A 184 -3.74 0.53 21.59
CA ARG A 184 -4.14 1.39 20.44
C ARG A 184 -3.22 2.59 20.18
N LYS A 185 -2.23 2.88 21.04
CA LYS A 185 -1.45 4.13 20.96
C LYS A 185 -0.80 4.32 19.59
N LEU A 186 -0.21 3.26 19.04
CA LEU A 186 0.43 3.33 17.72
C LEU A 186 -0.58 3.60 16.61
N PHE A 187 -1.71 2.89 16.62
CA PHE A 187 -2.79 3.10 15.67
C PHE A 187 -3.28 4.55 15.74
N ASP A 188 -3.59 5.03 16.94
CA ASP A 188 -4.13 6.37 17.16
C ASP A 188 -3.14 7.50 16.81
N VAL A 189 -1.82 7.26 16.85
CA VAL A 189 -0.81 8.23 16.38
C VAL A 189 -0.73 8.28 14.86
N MET A 190 -0.95 7.13 14.20
CA MET A 190 -0.75 6.98 12.76
C MET A 190 -2.00 7.24 11.93
N THR A 191 -3.19 7.21 12.52
CA THR A 191 -4.47 7.41 11.83
C THR A 191 -5.17 8.70 12.24
N LYS A 192 -4.43 9.66 12.79
CA LYS A 192 -4.95 10.96 13.21
C LYS A 192 -5.00 11.97 12.07
#